data_AF-A0A661PW85-F1
#
_entry.id   AF-A0A661PW85-F1
#
_cell.length_a   1.000
_cell.length_b   1.000
_cell.length_c   1.000
_cell.angle_alpha   90.00
_cell.angle_beta   90.00
_cell.angle_gamma   90.00
#
_symmetry.space_group_name_H-M   'P 1'
#
loop_
_entity.id
_entity.type
_entity.pdbx_description
1 polymer ?
#
loop_
_entity_poly.entity_id
_entity_poly.type
_entity_poly.pdbx_seq_one_letter_code
_entity_poly.pdbx_strand_id
1 'polypeptide(L)'
;MNYAIYVEIFLKPYLHMDSYLIRIYRRNKENPKAIVGIIEEIGADRKEPFKNISELCDIIVQQRSDKDRIKKRSGNGDKSNI
;
A
#
# COMPACT_ATOMS: atom_id res chain seq x y z
N MET A 1 28.02 -9.18 4.91
CA MET A 1 26.86 -10.11 4.97
C MET A 1 25.59 -9.30 4.76
N ASN A 2 24.98 -9.39 3.58
CA ASN A 2 23.70 -8.74 3.26
C ASN A 2 22.57 -9.68 3.69
N TYR A 3 21.81 -9.29 4.72
CA TYR A 3 20.60 -10.01 5.12
C TYR A 3 19.42 -9.43 4.36
N ALA A 4 19.01 -10.07 3.26
CA ALA A 4 17.71 -9.83 2.66
C ALA A 4 16.68 -10.63 3.48
N ILE A 5 15.91 -9.94 4.32
CA ILE A 5 14.80 -10.56 5.04
C ILE A 5 13.59 -10.46 4.10
N TYR A 6 13.23 -11.58 3.48
CA TYR A 6 11.96 -11.74 2.79
C TYR A 6 10.88 -11.97 3.85
N VAL A 7 9.98 -11.02 4.01
CA VAL A 7 8.78 -11.20 4.83
C VAL A 7 7.62 -11.35 3.85
N GLU A 8 7.20 -12.59 3.57
CA GLU A 8 5.94 -12.86 2.89
C GLU A 8 4.81 -12.70 3.90
N ILE A 9 4.10 -11.57 3.85
CA ILE A 9 2.89 -11.37 4.63
C ILE A 9 1.72 -11.89 3.78
N PHE A 10 1.34 -13.15 3.99
CA PHE A 10 0.12 -13.74 3.44
C PHE A 10 -1.10 -13.21 4.22
N LEU A 11 -1.68 -12.11 3.77
CA LEU A 11 -2.99 -11.66 4.24
C LEU A 11 -4.08 -12.52 3.57
N LYS A 12 -4.86 -13.26 4.36
CA LYS A 12 -6.00 -14.05 3.86
C LYS A 12 -6.94 -13.16 3.04
N PRO A 13 -7.45 -13.62 1.89
CA PRO A 13 -8.35 -12.83 1.06
C PRO A 13 -9.73 -12.77 1.71
N TYR A 14 -9.99 -11.70 2.45
CA TYR A 14 -11.36 -11.21 2.56
C TYR A 14 -11.65 -10.40 1.29
N LEU A 15 -12.81 -10.67 0.67
CA LEU A 15 -13.23 -10.33 -0.71
C LEU A 15 -13.16 -8.84 -1.17
N HIS A 16 -12.47 -7.95 -0.46
CA HIS A 16 -12.26 -6.54 -0.84
C HIS A 16 -10.95 -5.95 -0.25
N MET A 17 -9.92 -6.76 0.05
CA MET A 17 -8.67 -6.21 0.58
C MET A 17 -7.67 -5.89 -0.54
N ASP A 18 -7.21 -4.64 -0.57
CA ASP A 18 -6.05 -4.24 -1.37
C ASP A 18 -4.83 -5.07 -0.96
N SER A 19 -4.11 -5.59 -1.95
CA SER A 19 -2.89 -6.37 -1.74
C SER A 19 -1.67 -5.51 -2.02
N TYR A 20 -0.65 -5.61 -1.16
CA TYR A 20 0.57 -4.81 -1.27
C TYR A 20 1.82 -5.69 -1.15
N LEU A 21 2.83 -5.39 -1.97
CA LEU A 21 4.18 -5.93 -1.85
C LEU A 21 5.07 -4.89 -1.18
N ILE A 22 5.63 -5.24 -0.03
CA ILE A 22 6.52 -4.37 0.75
C ILE A 22 7.92 -4.96 0.72
N ARG A 23 8.91 -4.21 0.20
CA ARG A 23 10.33 -4.60 0.19
C ARG A 23 11.11 -3.73 1.17
N ILE A 24 11.66 -4.33 2.22
CA ILE A 24 12.46 -3.63 3.24
C ILE A 24 13.94 -3.89 2.97
N TYR A 25 14.71 -2.82 2.76
CA TYR A 25 16.15 -2.91 2.45
C TYR A 25 17.04 -2.52 3.63
N ARG A 26 16.54 -1.65 4.52
CA ARG A 26 17.29 -1.19 5.68
C ARG A 26 16.39 -1.19 6.90
N ARG A 27 16.90 -1.75 8.00
CA ARG A 27 16.28 -1.68 9.32
C ARG A 27 17.34 -1.24 10.31
N ASN A 28 17.05 -0.19 11.09
CA ASN A 28 17.88 0.16 12.23
C ASN A 28 17.58 -0.82 13.39
N LYS A 29 18.63 -1.43 13.96
CA LYS A 29 18.50 -2.35 15.10
C LYS A 29 18.11 -1.62 16.39
N GLU A 30 18.63 -0.42 16.59
CA GLU A 30 18.37 0.43 17.77
C GLU A 30 17.00 1.10 17.70
N ASN A 31 16.51 1.35 16.48
CA ASN A 31 15.17 1.88 16.25
C ASN A 31 14.42 1.01 15.22
N PRO A 32 13.68 -0.02 15.68
CA PRO A 32 12.94 -0.92 14.80
C PRO A 32 11.86 -0.25 13.93
N LYS A 33 11.42 0.98 14.28
CA LYS A 33 10.46 1.75 13.47
C LYS A 33 11.12 2.46 12.29
N ALA A 34 12.45 2.62 12.31
CA ALA A 34 13.23 3.16 11.21
C ALA A 34 13.54 2.05 10.20
N ILE A 35 12.53 1.73 9.40
CA ILE A 35 12.61 0.83 8.24
C ILE A 35 12.55 1.63 6.95
N VAL A 36 13.42 1.29 6.00
CA VAL A 36 13.43 1.91 4.68
C VAL A 36 13.17 0.85 3.63
N GLY A 37 12.26 1.16 2.71
CA GLY A 37 11.81 0.22 1.72
C GLY A 37 10.99 0.87 0.61
N ILE A 38 10.35 0.03 -0.18
CA ILE A 38 9.32 0.42 -1.15
C ILE A 38 8.05 -0.38 -0.91
N ILE A 39 6.91 0.24 -1.16
CA ILE A 39 5.60 -0.39 -1.25
C ILE A 39 5.11 -0.34 -2.70
N GLU A 40 4.52 -1.44 -3.15
CA GLU A 40 3.92 -1.62 -4.46
C GLU A 40 2.52 -2.19 -4.25
N GLU A 41 1.50 -1.61 -4.86
CA GLU A 41 0.16 -2.19 -4.84
C GLU A 41 0.04 -3.26 -5.93
N ILE A 42 -0.45 -4.44 -5.57
CA ILE A 42 -0.59 -5.55 -6.52
C ILE A 42 -1.70 -5.23 -7.52
N GLY A 43 -1.32 -5.19 -8.81
CA GLY A 43 -2.24 -4.86 -9.90
C GLY A 43 -2.29 -3.38 -10.26
N ALA A 44 -1.57 -2.52 -9.54
CA ALA A 44 -1.34 -1.13 -9.91
C ALA A 44 0.15 -0.90 -10.22
N ASP A 45 0.45 -0.03 -11.17
CA ASP A 45 1.84 0.28 -11.55
C ASP A 45 2.47 1.36 -10.65
N ARG A 46 2.03 1.43 -9.39
CA ARG A 46 2.46 2.46 -8.42
C ARG A 46 3.45 1.87 -7.43
N LYS A 47 4.63 2.48 -7.35
CA LYS A 47 5.71 2.15 -6.42
C LYS A 47 6.12 3.40 -5.64
N GLU A 48 6.12 3.31 -4.32
CA GLU A 48 6.49 4.43 -3.46
C GLU A 48 7.53 4.03 -2.42
N PRO A 49 8.60 4.83 -2.23
CA PRO A 49 9.53 4.63 -1.14
C PRO A 49 8.93 5.07 0.19
N PHE A 50 9.36 4.42 1.28
CA PHE A 50 9.10 4.86 2.65
C PHE A 50 10.40 4.78 3.48
N LYS A 51 10.52 5.61 4.51
CA LYS A 51 11.70 5.71 5.40
C LYS A 51 11.40 5.34 6.84
N ASN A 52 10.13 5.15 7.19
CA ASN A 52 9.69 4.69 8.50
C ASN A 52 8.28 4.07 8.42
N ILE A 53 7.83 3.45 9.51
CA ILE A 53 6.51 2.81 9.59
C ILE A 53 5.35 3.81 9.42
N SER A 54 5.46 5.03 9.94
CA SER A 54 4.38 6.03 9.81
C SER A 54 4.16 6.44 8.37
N GLU A 55 5.24 6.72 7.63
CA GLU A 55 5.19 7.04 6.20
C GLU A 55 4.57 5.91 5.38
N LEU A 56 4.92 4.65 5.69
CA LEU A 56 4.29 3.48 5.08
C LEU A 56 2.76 3.44 5.31
N CYS A 57 2.31 3.71 6.54
CA CYS A 57 0.88 3.77 6.86
C CYS A 57 0.18 4.91 6.11
N ASP A 58 0.79 6.09 6.05
CA ASP A 58 0.22 7.25 5.37
C ASP A 58 0.03 6.98 3.88
N ILE A 59 1.00 6.34 3.23
CA ILE A 59 0.90 5.92 1.81
C ILE A 59 -0.31 4.99 1.61
N ILE A 60 -0.48 3.97 2.46
CA ILE A 60 -1.60 3.02 2.36
C ILE A 60 -2.95 3.72 2.54
N VAL A 61 -3.06 4.62 3.52
CA VAL A 61 -4.30 5.38 3.78
C VAL A 61 -4.62 6.29 2.60
N GLN A 62 -3.62 6.97 2.04
CA GLN A 62 -3.81 7.88 0.93
C GLN A 62 -4.27 7.14 -0.34
N GLN A 63 -3.66 6.00 -0.66
CA GLN A 63 -4.05 5.18 -1.82
C GLN A 63 -5.52 4.70 -1.72
N ARG A 64 -6.00 4.35 -0.53
CA ARG A 64 -7.42 4.04 -0.31
C ARG A 64 -8.32 5.24 -0.56
N SER A 65 -7.95 6.41 -0.04
CA SER A 65 -8.74 7.64 -0.20
C SER A 65 -8.88 8.08 -1.67
N ASP A 66 -7.83 7.88 -2.47
CA ASP A 66 -7.85 8.18 -3.90
C ASP A 66 -8.80 7.25 -4.67
N LYS A 67 -8.78 5.94 -4.36
CA LYS A 67 -9.71 4.95 -4.93
C LYS A 67 -11.17 5.25 -4.59
N ASP A 68 -11.46 5.61 -3.34
CA ASP A 68 -12.82 5.96 -2.90
C ASP A 68 -13.36 7.20 -3.63
N ARG A 69 -12.50 8.18 -3.90
CA ARG A 69 -12.85 9.39 -4.67
C ARG A 69 -13.13 9.07 -6.12
N ILE A 70 -12.34 8.18 -6.75
CA ILE A 70 -12.54 7.76 -8.14
C ILE A 70 -13.87 7.01 -8.27
N LYS A 71 -14.16 6.05 -7.36
CA LYS A 71 -15.39 5.25 -7.40
C LYS A 71 -16.66 6.09 -7.27
N LYS A 72 -16.65 7.15 -6.45
CA LYS A 72 -17.79 8.08 -6.31
C LYS A 72 -18.08 8.89 -7.57
N ARG A 73 -17.06 9.22 -8.38
CA ARG A 73 -17.24 9.99 -9.63
C ARG A 73 -17.79 9.12 -10.76
N SER A 74 -17.42 7.84 -10.82
CA SER A 74 -17.88 6.92 -11.86
C SER A 74 -19.30 6.38 -11.64
N GLY A 75 -19.87 6.51 -10.43
CA GLY A 75 -21.18 5.95 -10.07
C GLY A 75 -22.39 6.88 -10.20
N ASN A 76 -22.23 8.14 -10.64
CA ASN A 76 -23.31 9.14 -10.62
C ASN A 76 -23.85 9.53 -12.01
N GLY A 77 -23.72 8.64 -13.01
CA GLY A 77 -23.98 8.94 -14.42
C GLY A 77 -25.20 8.26 -15.06
N ASP A 78 -26.09 7.59 -14.31
CA ASP A 78 -27.19 6.83 -14.92
C ASP A 78 -28.51 6.95 -14.13
N LYS A 79 -29.00 8.19 -13.97
CA LYS A 79 -30.40 8.48 -13.64
C LYS A 79 -30.89 9.71 -14.40
N SER A 80 -31.04 9.57 -15.71
CA SER A 80 -31.90 10.44 -16.52
C SER A 80 -32.32 9.70 -17.79
N ASN A 81 -33.64 9.64 -18.02
CA ASN A 81 -34.40 8.98 -19.11
C ASN A 81 -34.55 7.45 -18.93
N ILE A 82 -35.73 6.84 -18.77
CA ILE A 82 -37.12 7.13 -19.21
C ILE A 82 -38.10 6.71 -18.10
#